data_AF-A0AAE1HR30-F1
#
_entry.id   AF-A0AAE1HR30-F1
#
_cell.length_a   1.000
_cell.length_b   1.000
_cell.length_c   1.000
_cell.angle_alpha   90.00
_cell.angle_beta   90.00
_cell.angle_gamma   90.00
#
_symmetry.space_group_name_H-M   'P 1'
#
loop_
_entity.id
_entity.type
_entity.pdbx_description
1 polymer ?
#
loop_
_entity_poly.entity_id
_entity_poly.type
_entity_poly.pdbx_seq_one_letter_code
_entity_poly.pdbx_strand_id
1 'polypeptide(L)'
;MGDWTWFTVIAPAWADHQSNNLLFEYTNAFLKMGHNVRLAYCCLPNKKGATYVAMLEALKNLAREKVGVELVPIRILLDIEDAALAGFRKCFPGIETRACKFHFSQNLMKLIRASKSMLSAYRQPESEVGQWLRAVNALSNLPPSSEPDAFVDLMSCAPSSAGVVHEFSDYVLSTYIETIRYPPSLWARAPTLTDITTTNAAESFHSHYNQDHTKAHPNIHITNHTITN
;
A
#
# COMPACT_ATOMS: atom_id res chain seq x y z
N MET A 1 -0.66 1.91 -30.17
CA MET A 1 -1.35 2.26 -28.91
C MET A 1 -0.83 1.30 -27.87
N GLY A 2 -0.09 1.78 -26.87
CA GLY A 2 0.48 0.91 -25.85
C GLY A 2 -0.59 0.60 -24.81
N ASP A 3 -0.79 -0.69 -24.51
CA ASP A 3 -1.71 -1.12 -23.45
C ASP A 3 -1.12 -0.72 -22.08
N TRP A 4 -1.74 0.27 -21.43
CA TRP A 4 -1.35 0.78 -20.12
C TRP A 4 -2.06 -0.03 -19.03
N THR A 5 -1.40 -1.05 -18.50
CA THR A 5 -2.12 -2.10 -17.76
C THR A 5 -2.19 -1.86 -16.24
N TRP A 6 -1.26 -1.13 -15.60
CA TRP A 6 -1.21 -1.01 -14.13
C TRP A 6 -0.60 0.31 -13.62
N PHE A 7 -1.14 0.86 -12.54
CA PHE A 7 -0.57 1.97 -11.76
C PHE A 7 -0.23 1.47 -10.35
N THR A 8 0.98 1.73 -9.87
CA THR A 8 1.37 1.48 -8.48
C THR A 8 1.78 2.78 -7.84
N VAL A 9 1.33 2.98 -6.62
CA VAL A 9 1.35 4.27 -5.95
C VAL A 9 1.69 4.06 -4.47
N ILE A 10 2.69 4.80 -3.99
CA ILE A 10 3.23 4.64 -2.63
C ILE A 10 3.23 5.98 -1.90
N ALA A 11 2.81 5.99 -0.63
CA ALA A 11 3.09 7.07 0.33
C ALA A 11 3.49 6.52 1.71
N PRO A 12 4.45 7.14 2.43
CA PRO A 12 5.63 7.88 2.00
C PRO A 12 6.89 7.50 2.81
N ALA A 13 8.05 7.91 2.32
CA ALA A 13 9.24 8.09 3.14
C ALA A 13 9.34 9.55 3.61
N TRP A 14 10.02 9.75 4.75
CA TRP A 14 10.17 11.03 5.42
C TRP A 14 11.34 11.81 4.83
N ALA A 15 11.08 12.91 4.13
CA ALA A 15 12.11 13.86 3.75
C ALA A 15 12.24 14.95 4.82
N ASP A 16 13.38 14.90 5.51
CA ASP A 16 14.02 15.95 6.32
C ASP A 16 13.59 16.12 7.79
N HIS A 17 14.61 16.06 8.66
CA HIS A 17 14.55 16.31 10.10
C HIS A 17 15.04 17.74 10.45
N GLN A 18 15.47 18.53 9.46
CA GLN A 18 16.12 19.84 9.62
C GLN A 18 15.31 21.04 9.12
N SER A 19 14.35 20.87 8.22
CA SER A 19 13.37 21.91 7.87
C SER A 19 11.97 21.44 8.29
N ASN A 20 11.27 22.25 9.09
CA ASN A 20 9.90 21.99 9.57
C ASN A 20 8.82 21.92 8.45
N ASN A 21 9.18 21.60 7.21
CA ASN A 21 8.29 21.45 6.07
C ASN A 21 8.11 19.96 5.76
N LEU A 22 6.98 19.40 6.19
CA LEU A 22 6.61 18.01 5.88
C LEU A 22 6.36 17.86 4.36
N LEU A 23 7.36 17.38 3.63
CA LEU A 23 7.21 16.95 2.24
C LEU A 23 7.01 15.43 2.22
N PHE A 24 5.95 14.98 1.56
CA PHE A 24 5.61 13.58 1.38
C PHE A 24 6.08 13.13 -0.01
N GLU A 25 6.93 12.10 -0.06
CA GLU A 25 7.42 11.53 -1.32
C GLU A 25 6.39 10.58 -1.92
N TYR A 26 6.07 10.75 -3.21
CA TYR A 26 5.12 9.94 -3.96
C TYR A 26 5.76 9.47 -5.27
N THR A 27 5.84 8.15 -5.47
CA THR A 27 6.36 7.56 -6.72
C THR A 27 5.24 6.87 -7.47
N ASN A 28 5.07 7.24 -8.75
CA ASN A 28 4.16 6.55 -9.66
C ASN A 28 4.96 5.59 -10.54
N ALA A 29 4.66 4.29 -10.44
CA ALA A 29 5.25 3.25 -11.28
C ALA A 29 4.19 2.59 -12.16
N PHE A 30 4.56 2.31 -13.41
CA PHE A 30 3.75 1.65 -14.42
C PHE A 30 4.37 0.29 -14.70
N LEU A 31 3.54 -0.74 -14.82
CA LEU A 31 4.03 -2.00 -15.36
C LEU A 31 3.80 -2.01 -16.87
N LYS A 32 4.88 -1.94 -17.66
CA LYS A 32 4.83 -2.14 -19.11
C LYS A 32 5.50 -3.47 -19.44
N MET A 33 4.76 -4.40 -20.03
CA MET A 33 5.27 -5.74 -20.40
C MET A 33 5.93 -6.50 -19.22
N GLY A 34 5.40 -6.38 -18.00
CA GLY A 34 5.95 -7.06 -16.82
C GLY A 34 7.12 -6.35 -16.12
N HIS A 35 7.54 -5.17 -16.61
CA HIS A 35 8.60 -4.36 -15.97
C HIS A 35 8.05 -3.10 -15.30
N ASN A 36 8.45 -2.87 -14.05
CA ASN A 36 8.13 -1.63 -13.34
C ASN A 36 8.94 -0.48 -13.93
N VAL A 37 8.26 0.45 -14.59
CA VAL A 37 8.78 1.68 -15.18
C VAL A 37 8.30 2.85 -14.33
N ARG A 38 9.24 3.65 -13.82
CA ARG A 38 8.93 4.87 -13.07
C ARG A 38 8.43 5.94 -14.04
N LEU A 39 7.31 6.60 -13.71
CA LEU A 39 6.76 7.68 -14.53
C LEU A 39 7.02 9.05 -13.93
N ALA A 40 6.82 9.20 -12.62
CA ALA A 40 6.97 10.48 -11.97
C ALA A 40 7.27 10.35 -10.48
N TYR A 41 8.00 11.34 -9.99
CA TYR A 41 8.24 11.60 -8.60
C TYR A 41 7.54 12.90 -8.20
N CYS A 42 6.74 12.86 -7.14
CA CYS A 42 5.95 14.00 -6.69
C CYS A 42 6.22 14.27 -5.20
N CYS A 43 6.65 15.48 -4.88
CA CYS A 43 6.72 15.97 -3.51
C CYS A 43 5.39 16.63 -3.14
N LEU A 44 4.67 16.05 -2.19
CA LEU A 44 3.36 16.53 -1.77
C LEU A 44 3.46 17.28 -0.43
N PRO A 45 2.75 18.40 -0.26
CA PRO A 45 2.79 19.16 0.99
C PRO A 45 1.97 18.53 2.14
N ASN A 46 1.07 17.58 1.83
CA ASN A 46 0.25 16.87 2.81
C ASN A 46 -0.46 15.66 2.19
N LYS A 47 -1.02 14.81 3.04
CA LYS A 47 -1.82 13.62 2.68
C LYS A 47 -3.33 13.90 2.61
N LYS A 48 -3.75 15.00 2.00
CA LYS A 48 -5.19 15.32 1.83
C LYS A 48 -5.67 14.92 0.44
N GLY A 49 -6.94 14.52 0.33
CA GLY A 49 -7.54 14.13 -0.94
C GLY A 49 -7.41 15.21 -2.03
N ALA A 50 -7.54 16.50 -1.67
CA ALA A 50 -7.35 17.61 -2.60
C ALA A 50 -5.91 17.68 -3.17
N THR A 51 -4.91 17.36 -2.35
CA THR A 51 -3.50 17.31 -2.77
C THR A 51 -3.25 16.14 -3.72
N TYR A 52 -3.83 14.97 -3.45
CA TYR A 52 -3.76 13.84 -4.39
C TYR A 52 -4.42 14.17 -5.73
N VAL A 53 -5.58 14.78 -5.73
CA VAL A 53 -6.27 15.21 -6.95
C VAL A 53 -5.42 16.19 -7.76
N ALA A 54 -4.89 17.22 -7.11
CA ALA A 54 -4.04 18.22 -7.78
C ALA A 54 -2.80 17.59 -8.42
N MET A 55 -2.14 16.68 -7.71
CA MET A 55 -1.01 15.92 -8.25
C MET A 55 -1.42 15.06 -9.45
N LEU A 56 -2.53 14.31 -9.37
CA LEU A 56 -2.96 13.43 -10.46
C LEU A 56 -3.36 14.22 -11.71
N GLU A 57 -4.02 15.36 -11.56
CA GLU A 57 -4.32 16.25 -12.68
C GLU A 57 -3.05 16.85 -13.30
N ALA A 58 -2.07 17.24 -12.48
CA ALA A 58 -0.77 17.69 -12.98
C ALA A 58 -0.06 16.60 -13.80
N LEU A 59 -0.11 15.34 -13.35
CA LEU A 59 0.46 14.20 -14.08
C LEU A 59 -0.23 13.94 -15.42
N LYS A 60 -1.57 14.02 -15.47
CA LYS A 60 -2.32 13.92 -16.73
C LYS A 60 -1.91 15.01 -17.71
N ASN A 61 -1.81 16.25 -17.24
CA ASN A 61 -1.40 17.38 -18.07
C ASN A 61 0.03 17.21 -18.59
N LEU A 62 0.97 16.81 -17.74
CA LEU A 62 2.35 16.53 -18.15
C LEU A 62 2.44 15.41 -19.19
N ALA A 63 1.70 14.32 -19.01
CA ALA A 63 1.67 13.22 -19.97
C ALA A 63 1.15 13.68 -21.35
N ARG A 64 0.09 14.49 -21.36
CA ARG A 64 -0.47 15.08 -22.58
C ARG A 64 0.50 16.05 -23.25
N GLU A 65 1.09 16.97 -22.49
CA GLU A 65 1.94 18.03 -23.02
C GLU A 65 3.32 17.55 -23.48
N LYS A 66 3.93 16.60 -22.75
CA LYS A 66 5.31 16.17 -23.01
C LYS A 66 5.39 14.96 -23.93
N VAL A 67 4.39 14.09 -23.91
CA VAL A 67 4.42 12.79 -24.62
C VAL A 67 3.22 12.61 -25.53
N GLY A 68 2.20 13.49 -25.47
CA GLY A 68 0.99 13.37 -26.29
C GLY A 68 0.11 12.19 -25.90
N VAL A 69 0.17 11.73 -24.64
CA VAL A 69 -0.53 10.55 -24.15
C VAL A 69 -1.53 10.93 -23.05
N GLU A 70 -2.74 10.38 -23.14
CA GLU A 70 -3.69 10.40 -22.02
C GLU A 70 -3.40 9.24 -21.05
N LEU A 71 -3.36 9.55 -19.76
CA LEU A 71 -3.24 8.53 -18.73
C LEU A 71 -4.60 7.86 -18.50
N VAL A 72 -4.71 6.60 -18.89
CA VAL A 72 -5.94 5.80 -18.72
C VAL A 72 -5.60 4.49 -17.99
N PRO A 73 -5.40 4.52 -16.66
CA PRO A 73 -5.28 3.31 -15.87
C PRO A 73 -6.48 2.40 -16.02
N ILE A 74 -6.24 1.09 -16.04
CA ILE A 74 -7.30 0.10 -15.75
C ILE A 74 -7.32 -0.32 -14.26
N ARG A 75 -6.17 -0.21 -13.57
CA ARG A 75 -6.04 -0.58 -12.15
C ARG A 75 -4.96 0.22 -11.45
N ILE A 76 -5.17 0.45 -10.15
CA ILE A 76 -4.19 0.97 -9.19
C ILE A 76 -3.91 0.01 -8.04
N LEU A 77 -2.67 -0.02 -7.57
CA LEU A 77 -2.24 -0.58 -6.30
C LEU A 77 -1.79 0.57 -5.39
N LEU A 78 -2.52 0.79 -4.30
CA LEU A 78 -2.26 1.85 -3.32
C LEU A 78 -1.99 1.26 -1.93
N ASP A 79 -1.40 2.08 -1.07
CA ASP A 79 -1.44 1.86 0.37
C ASP A 79 -2.88 2.03 0.90
N ILE A 80 -3.16 1.45 2.06
CA ILE A 80 -4.48 1.56 2.71
C ILE A 80 -4.61 2.95 3.34
N GLU A 81 -4.93 3.94 2.50
CA GLU A 81 -5.06 5.35 2.87
C GLU A 81 -6.25 6.00 2.14
N ASP A 82 -7.24 6.49 2.91
CA ASP A 82 -8.47 7.09 2.37
C ASP A 82 -8.24 8.20 1.36
N ALA A 83 -7.33 9.12 1.69
CA ALA A 83 -7.11 10.33 0.91
C ALA A 83 -6.58 9.99 -0.49
N ALA A 84 -5.63 9.04 -0.55
CA ALA A 84 -5.13 8.50 -1.80
C ALA A 84 -6.25 7.77 -2.57
N LEU A 85 -6.94 6.81 -1.94
CA LEU A 85 -8.03 6.05 -2.57
C LEU A 85 -9.10 6.97 -3.17
N ALA A 86 -9.52 7.99 -2.43
CA ALA A 86 -10.51 8.97 -2.87
C ALA A 86 -9.99 9.83 -4.02
N GLY A 87 -8.74 10.30 -3.94
CA GLY A 87 -8.11 11.09 -5.00
C GLY A 87 -8.04 10.35 -6.32
N PHE A 88 -7.58 9.09 -6.29
CA PHE A 88 -7.51 8.26 -7.49
C PHE A 88 -8.88 7.94 -8.08
N ARG A 89 -9.86 7.55 -7.28
CA ARG A 89 -11.22 7.27 -7.77
C ARG A 89 -11.89 8.50 -8.37
N LYS A 90 -11.58 9.69 -7.86
CA LYS A 90 -12.07 10.95 -8.41
C LYS A 90 -11.41 11.27 -9.76
N CYS A 91 -10.11 11.09 -9.88
CA CYS A 91 -9.38 11.38 -11.12
C CYS A 91 -9.55 10.29 -12.19
N PHE A 92 -9.81 9.05 -11.80
CA PHE A 92 -9.99 7.91 -12.69
C PHE A 92 -11.26 7.12 -12.30
N PRO A 93 -12.44 7.59 -12.73
CA PRO A 93 -13.69 6.90 -12.44
C PRO A 93 -13.70 5.48 -13.00
N GLY A 94 -14.19 4.51 -12.21
CA GLY A 94 -14.29 3.10 -12.63
C GLY A 94 -13.00 2.28 -12.55
N ILE A 95 -11.90 2.87 -12.07
CA ILE A 95 -10.62 2.19 -11.93
C ILE A 95 -10.70 1.00 -10.95
N GLU A 96 -10.12 -0.16 -11.32
CA GLU A 96 -9.95 -1.25 -10.36
C GLU A 96 -8.95 -0.82 -9.28
N THR A 97 -9.42 -0.71 -8.04
CA THR A 97 -8.56 -0.27 -6.93
C THR A 97 -8.14 -1.47 -6.11
N ARG A 98 -6.84 -1.56 -5.79
CA ARG A 98 -6.29 -2.59 -4.92
C ARG A 98 -5.44 -1.98 -3.82
N ALA A 99 -5.50 -2.59 -2.65
CA ALA A 99 -4.63 -2.31 -1.53
C ALA A 99 -3.37 -3.19 -1.60
N CYS A 100 -2.24 -2.60 -1.19
CA CYS A 100 -0.99 -3.31 -1.01
C CYS A 100 -1.10 -4.33 0.14
N LYS A 101 -0.86 -5.61 -0.16
CA LYS A 101 -0.89 -6.70 0.83
C LYS A 101 0.16 -6.54 1.91
N PHE A 102 1.29 -5.91 1.57
CA PHE A 102 2.33 -5.61 2.54
C PHE A 102 1.82 -4.61 3.59
N HIS A 103 1.17 -3.52 3.16
CA HIS A 103 0.59 -2.53 4.07
C HIS A 103 -0.60 -3.08 4.88
N PHE A 104 -1.42 -3.96 4.30
CA PHE A 104 -2.41 -4.75 5.05
C PHE A 104 -1.73 -5.53 6.19
N SER A 105 -0.72 -6.32 5.86
CA SER A 105 0.02 -7.15 6.83
C SER A 105 0.72 -6.29 7.88
N GLN A 106 1.29 -5.15 7.49
CA GLN A 106 1.90 -4.20 8.41
C GLN A 106 0.90 -3.62 9.41
N ASN A 107 -0.32 -3.30 8.97
CA ASN A 107 -1.35 -2.77 9.86
C ASN A 107 -1.75 -3.80 10.93
N LEU A 108 -1.91 -5.08 10.55
CA LEU A 108 -2.12 -6.15 11.53
C LEU A 108 -0.92 -6.29 12.47
N MET A 109 0.30 -6.24 11.94
CA MET A 109 1.51 -6.33 12.75
C MET A 109 1.70 -5.15 13.71
N LYS A 110 1.19 -3.96 13.42
CA LYS A 110 1.19 -2.82 14.35
C LYS A 110 0.36 -3.15 15.60
N LEU A 111 -0.83 -3.74 15.41
CA LEU A 111 -1.69 -4.17 16.51
C LEU A 111 -1.04 -5.30 17.33
N ILE A 112 -0.48 -6.31 16.66
CA ILE A 112 0.26 -7.40 17.31
C ILE A 112 1.43 -6.86 18.14
N ARG A 113 2.19 -5.88 17.63
CA ARG A 113 3.33 -5.29 18.35
C ARG A 113 2.92 -4.39 19.52
N ALA A 114 1.73 -3.80 19.48
CA ALA A 114 1.20 -2.99 20.58
C ALA A 114 0.88 -3.86 21.81
N SER A 115 0.58 -5.14 21.62
CA SER A 115 0.35 -6.10 22.70
C SER A 115 1.55 -7.01 22.94
N LYS A 116 2.11 -6.97 24.16
CA LYS A 116 3.23 -7.84 24.56
C LYS A 116 2.88 -9.33 24.46
N SER A 117 1.66 -9.72 24.80
CA SER A 117 1.21 -11.11 24.75
C SER A 117 1.07 -11.59 23.30
N MET A 118 0.45 -10.79 22.43
CA MET A 118 0.35 -11.09 20.99
C MET A 118 1.73 -11.20 20.34
N LEU A 119 2.62 -10.25 20.61
CA LEU A 119 3.97 -10.26 20.04
C LEU A 119 4.77 -11.48 20.49
N SER A 120 4.68 -11.84 21.78
CA SER A 120 5.33 -13.04 22.31
C SER A 120 4.81 -14.31 21.63
N ALA A 121 3.49 -14.47 21.55
CA ALA A 121 2.83 -15.60 20.89
C ALA A 121 3.19 -15.68 19.40
N TYR A 122 3.14 -14.56 18.67
CA TYR A 122 3.46 -14.51 17.25
C TYR A 122 4.89 -14.97 16.94
N ARG A 123 5.86 -14.71 17.84
CA ARG A 123 7.25 -15.15 17.66
C ARG A 123 7.48 -16.64 17.88
N GLN A 124 6.52 -17.34 18.50
CA GLN A 124 6.60 -18.77 18.75
C GLN A 124 5.87 -19.53 17.62
N PRO A 125 6.56 -20.40 16.84
CA PRO A 125 5.93 -21.16 15.76
C PRO A 125 4.76 -22.04 16.26
N GLU A 126 4.94 -22.69 17.41
CA GLU A 126 3.99 -23.63 18.01
C GLU A 126 2.84 -22.97 18.79
N SER A 127 2.84 -21.64 18.92
CA SER A 127 1.75 -20.96 19.63
C SER A 127 0.46 -20.99 18.83
N GLU A 128 -0.62 -21.52 19.40
CA GLU A 128 -1.96 -21.48 18.80
C GLU A 128 -2.40 -20.05 18.46
N VAL A 129 -2.19 -19.10 19.39
CA VAL A 129 -2.43 -17.66 19.15
C VAL A 129 -1.57 -17.14 18.00
N GLY A 130 -0.28 -17.49 17.97
CA GLY A 130 0.62 -17.08 16.90
C GLY A 130 0.20 -17.63 15.53
N GLN A 131 -0.22 -18.89 15.46
CA GLN A 131 -0.72 -19.52 14.24
C GLN A 131 -2.03 -18.90 13.79
N TRP A 132 -2.96 -18.63 14.71
CA TRP A 132 -4.22 -17.95 14.43
C TRP A 132 -4.00 -16.53 13.86
N LEU A 133 -3.12 -15.73 14.47
CA LEU A 133 -2.75 -14.40 13.97
C LEU A 133 -2.17 -14.45 12.54
N ARG A 134 -1.32 -15.45 12.25
CA ARG A 134 -0.79 -15.68 10.89
C ARG A 134 -1.88 -16.11 9.91
N ALA A 135 -2.83 -16.92 10.35
CA ALA A 135 -3.96 -17.37 9.54
C ALA A 135 -4.87 -16.19 9.16
N VAL A 136 -5.16 -15.28 10.10
CA VAL A 136 -5.90 -14.04 9.79
C VAL A 136 -5.15 -13.19 8.76
N ASN A 137 -3.82 -13.06 8.88
CA ASN A 137 -3.03 -12.35 7.87
C ASN A 137 -3.10 -13.03 6.48
N ALA A 138 -3.21 -14.36 6.46
CA ALA A 138 -3.30 -15.15 5.23
C ALA A 138 -4.64 -15.02 4.49
N LEU A 139 -5.69 -14.48 5.13
CA LEU A 139 -6.98 -14.18 4.48
C LEU A 139 -6.82 -13.30 3.23
N SER A 140 -5.79 -12.43 3.20
CA SER A 140 -5.46 -11.61 2.04
C SER A 140 -5.13 -12.41 0.78
N ASN A 141 -4.89 -13.72 0.90
CA ASN A 141 -4.63 -14.64 -0.20
C ASN A 141 -5.86 -15.43 -0.64
N LEU A 142 -7.05 -15.14 -0.10
CA LEU A 142 -8.29 -15.74 -0.54
C LEU A 142 -8.99 -14.90 -1.62
N PRO A 143 -9.89 -15.49 -2.43
CA PRO A 143 -10.83 -14.72 -3.23
C PRO A 143 -11.69 -13.82 -2.33
N PRO A 144 -11.98 -12.56 -2.73
CA PRO A 144 -12.81 -11.64 -1.93
C PRO A 144 -14.16 -12.21 -1.49
N SER A 145 -14.78 -13.02 -2.35
CA SER A 145 -16.09 -13.63 -2.08
C SER A 145 -16.05 -14.70 -0.98
N SER A 146 -14.89 -15.31 -0.74
CA SER A 146 -14.72 -16.37 0.26
C SER A 146 -14.19 -15.84 1.59
N GLU A 147 -13.77 -14.58 1.62
CA GLU A 147 -13.06 -14.01 2.76
C GLU A 147 -13.97 -13.84 4.00
N PRO A 148 -15.21 -13.31 3.90
CA PRO A 148 -16.09 -13.20 5.06
C PRO A 148 -16.38 -14.54 5.74
N ASP A 149 -16.69 -15.58 4.96
CA ASP A 149 -16.95 -16.92 5.49
C ASP A 149 -15.69 -17.53 6.12
N ALA A 150 -14.53 -17.37 5.47
CA ALA A 150 -13.26 -17.84 6.02
C ALA A 150 -12.88 -17.13 7.33
N PHE A 151 -13.23 -15.84 7.48
CA PHE A 151 -13.05 -15.13 8.75
C PHE A 151 -13.93 -15.73 9.84
N VAL A 152 -15.19 -16.05 9.55
CA VAL A 152 -16.11 -16.73 10.50
C VAL A 152 -15.57 -18.10 10.93
N ASP A 153 -15.05 -18.89 9.97
CA ASP A 153 -14.43 -20.18 10.26
C ASP A 153 -13.19 -20.03 11.17
N LEU A 154 -12.35 -19.01 10.91
CA LEU A 154 -11.19 -18.71 11.76
C LEU A 154 -11.59 -18.25 13.16
N MET A 155 -12.70 -17.52 13.30
CA MET A 155 -13.22 -17.13 14.62
C MET A 155 -13.71 -18.35 15.41
N SER A 156 -14.27 -19.35 14.73
CA SER A 156 -14.68 -20.61 15.36
C SER A 156 -13.49 -21.44 15.87
N CYS A 157 -12.31 -21.24 15.28
CA CYS A 157 -11.06 -21.88 15.67
C CYS A 157 -10.18 -20.99 16.58
N ALA A 158 -10.70 -19.85 17.05
CA ALA A 158 -9.89 -18.92 17.82
C ALA A 158 -9.48 -19.51 19.19
N PRO A 159 -8.22 -19.33 19.63
CA PRO A 159 -7.75 -19.86 20.90
C PRO A 159 -8.46 -19.19 22.08
N SER A 160 -8.62 -19.91 23.20
CA SER A 160 -9.41 -19.46 24.36
C SER A 160 -8.87 -18.23 25.12
N SER A 161 -7.82 -17.58 24.61
CA SER A 161 -7.28 -16.33 25.15
C SER A 161 -8.17 -15.13 24.81
N ALA A 162 -9.35 -15.08 25.44
CA ALA A 162 -10.43 -14.14 25.13
C ALA A 162 -9.96 -12.69 24.93
N GLY A 163 -9.19 -12.12 25.87
CA GLY A 163 -8.78 -10.72 25.79
C GLY A 163 -7.92 -10.36 24.56
N VAL A 164 -7.05 -11.26 24.11
CA VAL A 164 -6.20 -11.05 22.93
C VAL A 164 -6.98 -11.26 21.64
N VAL A 165 -7.85 -12.27 21.62
CA VAL A 165 -8.67 -12.60 20.46
C VAL A 165 -9.66 -11.48 20.17
N HIS A 166 -10.39 -10.99 21.18
CA HIS A 166 -11.42 -9.97 21.00
C HIS A 166 -10.88 -8.66 20.40
N GLU A 167 -9.82 -8.09 21.00
CA GLU A 167 -9.26 -6.82 20.50
C GLU A 167 -8.78 -6.93 19.05
N PHE A 168 -8.10 -8.02 18.70
CA PHE A 168 -7.59 -8.25 17.36
C PHE A 168 -8.71 -8.54 16.36
N SER A 169 -9.67 -9.41 16.71
CA SER A 169 -10.78 -9.76 15.84
C SER A 169 -11.72 -8.58 15.60
N ASP A 170 -12.01 -7.78 16.62
CA ASP A 170 -12.90 -6.62 16.49
C ASP A 170 -12.30 -5.57 15.55
N TYR A 171 -10.99 -5.35 15.65
CA TYR A 171 -10.28 -4.49 14.71
C TYR A 171 -10.37 -5.02 13.27
N VAL A 172 -10.12 -6.30 13.06
CA VAL A 172 -10.16 -6.91 11.72
C VAL A 172 -11.58 -6.87 11.14
N LEU A 173 -12.57 -7.28 11.93
CA LEU A 173 -13.99 -7.29 11.57
C LEU A 173 -14.46 -5.89 11.13
N SER A 174 -14.25 -4.89 11.97
CA SER A 174 -14.71 -3.51 11.70
C SER A 174 -13.91 -2.79 10.61
N THR A 175 -12.63 -3.13 10.43
CA THR A 175 -11.74 -2.42 9.50
C THR A 175 -11.68 -3.05 8.12
N TYR A 176 -11.87 -4.38 7.98
CA TYR A 176 -11.59 -5.10 6.75
C TYR A 176 -12.71 -6.03 6.27
N ILE A 177 -13.59 -6.50 7.17
CA ILE A 177 -14.65 -7.47 6.84
C ILE A 177 -15.99 -6.76 6.65
N GLU A 178 -16.54 -6.18 7.73
CA GLU A 178 -17.85 -5.52 7.78
C GLU A 178 -17.73 -4.02 7.50
N THR A 179 -16.98 -3.68 6.46
CA THR A 179 -16.72 -2.28 6.13
C THR A 179 -17.03 -1.95 4.68
N ILE A 180 -17.53 -0.74 4.47
CA ILE A 180 -17.59 -0.12 3.14
C ILE A 180 -16.26 0.57 2.78
N ARG A 181 -15.41 0.83 3.78
CA ARG A 181 -14.20 1.65 3.64
C ARG A 181 -13.07 0.87 2.99
N TYR A 182 -12.76 -0.30 3.54
CA TYR A 182 -11.75 -1.23 3.02
C TYR A 182 -12.31 -2.65 2.86
N PRO A 183 -13.31 -2.84 1.98
CA PRO A 183 -13.96 -4.15 1.81
C PRO A 183 -12.97 -5.21 1.31
N PRO A 184 -13.24 -6.52 1.48
CA PRO A 184 -12.37 -7.59 0.99
C PRO A 184 -12.00 -7.48 -0.49
N SER A 185 -12.88 -6.94 -1.34
CA SER A 185 -12.60 -6.69 -2.76
C SER A 185 -11.42 -5.75 -3.02
N LEU A 186 -11.05 -4.93 -2.04
CA LEU A 186 -9.91 -4.02 -2.09
C LEU A 186 -8.59 -4.74 -1.78
N TRP A 187 -8.56 -5.66 -0.80
CA TRP A 187 -7.31 -6.16 -0.20
C TRP A 187 -7.10 -7.68 -0.31
N ALA A 188 -8.16 -8.46 -0.53
CA ALA A 188 -8.08 -9.91 -0.68
C ALA A 188 -7.97 -10.31 -2.16
N ARG A 189 -7.05 -11.23 -2.47
CA ARG A 189 -6.97 -11.86 -3.80
C ARG A 189 -6.13 -13.13 -3.73
N ALA A 190 -6.60 -14.19 -4.38
CA ALA A 190 -5.76 -15.35 -4.66
C ALA A 190 -4.50 -14.93 -5.44
N PRO A 191 -3.29 -15.32 -5.00
CA PRO A 191 -2.07 -14.97 -5.70
C PRO A 191 -2.07 -15.62 -7.09
N THR A 192 -1.66 -14.84 -8.10
CA THR A 192 -1.35 -15.38 -9.43
C THR A 192 0.08 -15.00 -9.79
N LEU A 193 0.74 -15.77 -10.66
CA LEU A 193 2.16 -15.58 -11.00
C LEU A 193 2.48 -14.19 -11.58
N THR A 194 1.47 -13.51 -12.15
CA THR A 194 1.62 -12.22 -12.81
C THR A 194 1.08 -11.04 -12.00
N ASP A 195 0.51 -11.29 -10.81
CA ASP A 195 -0.15 -10.24 -10.04
C ASP A 195 0.83 -9.48 -9.15
N ILE A 196 0.84 -8.16 -9.28
CA ILE A 196 1.58 -7.29 -8.37
C ILE A 196 0.67 -6.98 -7.19
N THR A 197 1.01 -7.54 -6.03
CA THR A 197 0.26 -7.36 -4.79
C THR A 197 1.03 -6.56 -3.74
N THR A 198 2.28 -6.18 -4.03
CA THR A 198 3.13 -5.40 -3.14
C THR A 198 3.78 -4.23 -3.89
N THR A 199 4.16 -3.22 -3.12
CA THR A 199 4.80 -1.99 -3.55
C THR A 199 6.34 -2.05 -3.46
N ASN A 200 6.90 -3.26 -3.27
CA ASN A 200 8.32 -3.48 -2.98
C ASN A 200 9.29 -2.76 -3.92
N ALA A 201 8.98 -2.70 -5.21
CA ALA A 201 9.85 -2.05 -6.20
C ALA A 201 10.01 -0.55 -5.92
N ALA A 202 8.92 0.15 -5.61
CA ALA A 202 8.99 1.57 -5.33
C ALA A 202 9.35 1.87 -3.85
N GLU A 203 9.09 0.95 -2.91
CA GLU A 203 9.67 1.02 -1.54
C GLU A 203 11.20 0.84 -1.55
N SER A 204 11.71 -0.09 -2.35
CA SER A 204 13.16 -0.29 -2.52
C SER A 204 13.81 0.95 -3.11
N PHE A 205 13.17 1.58 -4.10
CA PHE A 205 13.64 2.85 -4.64
C PHE A 205 13.64 3.95 -3.56
N HIS A 206 12.55 4.10 -2.79
CA HIS A 206 12.51 5.06 -1.68
C HIS A 206 13.62 4.82 -0.68
N SER A 207 13.90 3.56 -0.32
CA SER A 207 15.01 3.24 0.58
C SER A 207 16.37 3.68 0.03
N HIS A 208 16.66 3.42 -1.26
CA HIS A 208 17.90 3.85 -1.89
C HIS A 208 17.98 5.38 -1.98
N TYR A 209 16.90 6.02 -2.41
CA TYR A 209 16.82 7.47 -2.50
C TYR A 209 17.09 8.12 -1.13
N ASN A 210 16.42 7.68 -0.07
CA ASN A 210 16.66 8.23 1.27
C ASN A 210 18.09 7.99 1.75
N GLN A 211 18.65 6.80 1.54
CA GLN A 211 20.05 6.51 1.89
C GLN A 211 21.04 7.47 1.22
N ASP A 212 20.74 7.95 0.02
CA ASP A 212 21.60 8.85 -0.73
C ASP A 212 21.33 10.34 -0.45
N HIS A 213 20.11 10.69 -0.06
CA HIS A 213 19.63 12.08 -0.04
C HIS A 213 19.30 12.63 1.35
N THR A 214 19.16 11.80 2.38
CA THR A 214 18.94 12.25 3.78
C THR A 214 20.22 12.20 4.63
N LYS A 215 21.39 12.04 4.01
CA LYS A 215 22.69 12.19 4.68
C LYS A 215 22.98 13.68 4.92
N ALA A 216 23.70 13.99 5.99
CA ALA A 216 24.06 15.37 6.36
C ALA A 216 24.78 16.16 5.23
N HIS A 217 25.37 15.46 4.26
CA HIS A 217 25.98 16.03 3.05
C HIS A 217 25.58 15.21 1.81
N PRO A 218 24.41 15.49 1.19
CA PRO A 218 23.99 14.81 -0.03
C PRO A 218 24.96 15.10 -1.18
N ASN A 219 25.34 14.08 -1.95
CA ASN A 219 26.22 14.27 -3.10
C ASN A 219 25.39 14.72 -4.32
N ILE A 220 25.56 15.97 -4.73
CA ILE A 220 24.81 16.60 -5.83
C ILE A 220 24.91 15.87 -7.17
N HIS A 221 26.03 15.15 -7.42
CA HIS A 221 26.18 14.35 -8.64
C HIS A 221 25.36 13.06 -8.60
N ILE A 222 25.21 12.45 -7.41
CA ILE A 222 24.35 11.28 -7.20
C ILE A 222 22.87 11.69 -7.35
N THR A 223 22.52 12.89 -6.88
CA THR A 223 21.16 13.44 -6.99
C THR A 223 20.71 13.60 -8.44
N ASN A 224 21.54 14.22 -9.29
CA ASN A 224 21.19 14.37 -10.71
C ASN A 224 21.12 13.03 -11.44
N HIS A 225 21.96 12.05 -11.10
CA HIS A 225 21.96 10.73 -11.74
C HIS A 225 20.76 9.85 -11.32
N THR A 226 20.26 10.01 -10.09
CA THR A 226 19.14 9.24 -9.55
C THR A 226 17.78 9.72 -10.07
N ILE A 227 17.68 11.02 -10.40
CA ILE A 227 16.46 11.64 -10.94
C ILE A 227 16.33 11.43 -12.46
N THR A 228 17.45 11.23 -13.16
CA THR A 228 17.49 11.18 -14.64
C THR A 228 17.49 9.78 -15.24
N ASN A 229 17.59 8.72 -14.42
CA ASN A 229 17.53 7.30 -14.84
C ASN A 229 16.43 6.55 -14.10
#